data_AF-A0A4P8RGT9-F1
#
_entry.id   AF-A0A4P8RGT9-F1
#
_cell.length_a   1.000
_cell.length_b   1.000
_cell.length_c   1.000
_cell.angle_alpha   90.00
_cell.angle_beta   90.00
_cell.angle_gamma   90.00
#
_symmetry.space_group_name_H-M   'P 1'
#
loop_
_entity.id
_entity.type
_entity.pdbx_description
1 polymer ?
#
loop_
_entity_poly.entity_id
_entity_poly.type
_entity_poly.pdbx_seq_one_letter_code
_entity_poly.pdbx_strand_id
1 'polypeptide(L)'
;MNLLYKKVRGVVAATLMLGAAVFANNVYAQSSTSQAPPAQQGAAAKTDFSDAEIKQFADANNRLMAVQQEGEKVMLNILQEEKVEVEKFNELAKAYQEQKLEEVSATPEEMAAFNKAAQRIMEMQPTIQRDVEQAIVKDGMSLEKYEQIMLAYQQSPVLQAKVHKMME
;
A
#
# COMPACT_ATOMS: atom_id res chain seq x y z
N MET A 1 6.50 45.53 29.72
CA MET A 1 5.28 45.93 30.46
C MET A 1 4.10 45.48 29.61
N ASN A 2 3.59 44.27 29.85
CA ASN A 2 2.41 43.97 30.68
C ASN A 2 1.10 44.33 29.93
N LEU A 3 0.10 43.47 29.71
CA LEU A 3 -0.30 42.21 30.36
C LEU A 3 -1.37 41.48 29.49
N LEU A 4 -1.41 40.16 29.68
CA LEU A 4 -2.60 39.30 29.84
C LEU A 4 -3.70 39.31 28.78
N TYR A 5 -3.96 38.15 28.18
CA TYR A 5 -5.24 37.45 28.39
C TYR A 5 -5.03 35.93 28.37
N LYS A 6 -5.26 35.28 29.52
CA LYS A 6 -5.33 33.83 29.72
C LYS A 6 -6.75 33.46 30.18
N LYS A 7 -7.31 32.43 29.54
CA LYS A 7 -8.23 31.35 30.01
C LYS A 7 -9.58 31.69 30.67
N VAL A 8 -10.67 31.12 30.12
CA VAL A 8 -11.84 30.51 30.83
C VAL A 8 -12.44 29.43 29.90
N ARG A 9 -12.19 28.12 30.04
CA ARG A 9 -12.96 27.08 30.76
C ARG A 9 -14.49 27.14 30.60
N GLY A 10 -15.05 26.24 29.79
CA GLY A 10 -16.49 25.92 29.76
C GLY A 10 -16.72 24.47 29.35
N VAL A 11 -17.04 23.63 30.32
CA VAL A 11 -17.47 22.23 30.19
C VAL A 11 -18.96 22.23 29.86
N VAL A 12 -19.39 21.51 28.82
CA VAL A 12 -20.73 20.92 28.79
C VAL A 12 -20.61 19.50 28.25
N ALA A 13 -20.54 18.56 29.18
CA ALA A 13 -20.93 17.18 28.95
C ALA A 13 -22.46 17.15 28.88
N ALA A 14 -23.00 16.68 27.77
CA ALA A 14 -24.41 16.32 27.66
C ALA A 14 -24.51 14.83 27.35
N THR A 15 -24.40 14.03 28.39
CA THR A 15 -24.79 12.62 28.39
C THR A 15 -26.32 12.56 28.37
N LEU A 16 -26.92 12.17 27.25
CA LEU A 16 -28.30 11.71 27.21
C LEU A 16 -28.28 10.18 27.09
N MET A 17 -28.45 9.56 28.24
CA MET A 17 -28.70 8.14 28.43
C MET A 17 -30.17 7.83 28.08
N LEU A 18 -30.38 6.58 27.64
CA LEU A 18 -31.61 5.78 27.66
C LEU A 18 -32.52 5.79 26.42
N GLY A 19 -32.54 4.62 25.78
CA GLY A 19 -33.55 4.20 24.83
C GLY A 19 -33.51 2.68 24.60
N ALA A 20 -33.51 1.89 25.67
CA ALA A 20 -33.82 0.46 25.57
C ALA A 20 -35.33 0.32 25.38
N ALA A 21 -35.77 0.03 24.15
CA ALA A 21 -37.14 -0.37 23.85
C ALA A 21 -37.12 -1.81 23.35
N VAL A 22 -37.52 -2.73 24.23
CA VAL A 22 -37.96 -4.08 23.86
C VAL A 22 -39.49 -4.03 23.83
N PHE A 23 -40.09 -4.16 22.66
CA PHE A 23 -41.46 -4.68 22.52
C PHE A 23 -41.59 -5.47 21.23
N ALA A 24 -42.22 -6.64 21.37
CA ALA A 24 -42.43 -7.67 20.37
C ALA A 24 -43.66 -7.42 19.49
N ASN A 25 -43.60 -7.99 18.27
CA ASN A 25 -44.66 -8.41 17.35
C ASN A 25 -45.62 -7.35 16.76
N ASN A 26 -45.41 -6.98 15.49
CA ASN A 26 -46.06 -7.62 14.33
C ASN A 26 -45.73 -6.89 13.01
N VAL A 27 -45.30 -7.69 12.02
CA VAL A 27 -45.85 -7.72 10.64
C VAL A 27 -45.35 -6.69 9.57
N TYR A 28 -44.78 -7.31 8.51
CA TYR A 28 -44.45 -6.86 7.13
C TYR A 28 -43.24 -5.93 6.86
N ALA A 29 -42.23 -6.57 6.25
CA ALA A 29 -41.44 -6.11 5.11
C ALA A 29 -40.63 -4.81 5.22
N GLN A 30 -39.38 -4.92 5.68
CA GLN A 30 -38.25 -4.30 4.99
C GLN A 30 -36.97 -5.04 5.36
N SER A 31 -36.62 -6.05 4.58
CA SER A 31 -35.31 -6.70 4.63
C SER A 31 -34.27 -5.74 4.05
N SER A 32 -33.81 -4.77 4.84
CA SER A 32 -32.54 -4.10 4.61
C SER A 32 -31.45 -4.98 5.21
N THR A 33 -31.02 -5.98 4.43
CA THR A 33 -29.76 -6.68 4.69
C THR A 33 -28.63 -5.70 4.41
N SER A 34 -28.26 -4.94 5.44
CA SER A 34 -26.95 -4.30 5.50
C SER A 34 -25.93 -5.45 5.53
N GLN A 35 -25.49 -5.87 4.35
CA GLN A 35 -24.31 -6.71 4.20
C GLN A 35 -23.13 -5.87 4.71
N ALA A 36 -22.79 -6.05 5.99
CA ALA A 36 -21.43 -5.79 6.43
C ALA A 36 -20.50 -6.58 5.48
N PRO A 37 -19.37 -6.01 5.05
CA PRO A 37 -18.36 -6.78 4.34
C PRO A 37 -18.11 -8.06 5.16
N PRO A 38 -17.98 -9.24 4.53
CA PRO A 38 -17.59 -10.41 5.27
C PRO A 38 -16.31 -10.05 6.00
N ALA A 39 -16.39 -9.95 7.33
CA ALA A 39 -15.21 -9.91 8.16
C ALA A 39 -14.44 -11.17 7.79
N GLN A 40 -13.34 -11.01 7.07
CA GLN A 40 -12.38 -12.08 6.85
C GLN A 40 -12.08 -12.61 8.25
N GLN A 41 -12.68 -13.75 8.56
CA GLN A 41 -12.44 -14.46 9.79
C GLN A 41 -10.93 -14.64 9.85
N GLY A 42 -10.31 -14.00 10.84
CA GLY A 42 -8.89 -14.06 11.07
C GLY A 42 -8.48 -15.52 11.16
N ALA A 43 -7.98 -16.07 10.07
CA ALA A 43 -7.00 -17.13 10.15
C ALA A 43 -5.87 -16.51 10.98
N ALA A 44 -5.72 -16.98 12.23
CA ALA A 44 -4.58 -16.60 13.04
C ALA A 44 -3.35 -16.77 12.15
N ALA A 45 -2.62 -15.67 11.91
CA ALA A 45 -1.44 -15.71 11.06
C ALA A 45 -0.56 -16.85 11.58
N LYS A 46 -0.24 -17.82 10.71
CA LYS A 46 0.70 -18.88 11.08
C LYS A 46 1.99 -18.17 11.49
N THR A 47 2.43 -18.35 12.73
CA THR A 47 3.66 -17.72 13.26
C THR A 47 4.78 -18.73 13.50
N ASP A 48 4.47 -20.02 13.36
CA ASP A 48 5.40 -21.13 13.26
C ASP A 48 5.98 -21.18 11.84
N PHE A 49 7.10 -20.50 11.65
CA PHE A 49 7.96 -20.68 10.48
C PHE A 49 9.32 -21.16 10.95
N SER A 50 9.90 -22.08 10.19
CA SER A 50 11.25 -22.56 10.42
C SER A 50 12.29 -21.46 10.15
N ASP A 51 13.46 -21.57 10.78
CA ASP A 51 14.54 -20.61 10.54
C ASP A 51 14.99 -20.60 9.07
N ALA A 52 14.88 -21.74 8.36
CA ALA A 52 15.13 -21.82 6.93
C ALA A 52 14.11 -21.01 6.10
N GLU A 53 12.81 -21.11 6.42
CA GLU A 53 11.76 -20.30 5.77
C GLU A 53 11.97 -18.81 6.05
N ILE A 54 12.35 -18.44 7.29
CA ILE A 54 12.63 -17.05 7.66
C ILE A 54 13.86 -16.51 6.91
N LYS A 55 14.90 -17.34 6.76
CA LYS A 55 16.09 -16.97 6.00
C LYS A 55 15.79 -16.78 4.52
N GLN A 56 15.05 -17.70 3.90
CA GLN A 56 14.63 -17.57 2.49
C GLN A 56 13.79 -16.31 2.28
N PHE A 57 12.93 -15.97 3.24
CA PHE A 57 12.15 -14.73 3.20
C PHE A 57 13.07 -13.49 3.27
N ALA A 58 14.04 -13.46 4.18
CA ALA A 58 15.01 -12.38 4.27
C ALA A 58 15.83 -12.22 2.96
N ASP A 59 16.31 -13.34 2.40
CA ASP A 59 17.06 -13.36 1.14
C ASP A 59 16.20 -12.89 -0.04
N ALA A 60 14.91 -13.28 -0.08
CA ALA A 60 13.96 -12.80 -1.08
C ALA A 60 13.73 -11.29 -0.97
N ASN A 61 13.57 -10.75 0.23
CA ASN A 61 13.43 -9.30 0.44
C ASN A 61 14.67 -8.53 -0.02
N ASN A 62 15.88 -9.03 0.27
CA ASN A 62 17.12 -8.44 -0.23
C ASN A 62 17.16 -8.36 -1.77
N ARG A 63 16.69 -9.41 -2.46
CA ARG A 63 16.59 -9.40 -3.92
C ARG A 63 15.51 -8.47 -4.43
N LEU A 64 14.36 -8.43 -3.76
CA LEU A 64 13.27 -7.52 -4.12
C LEU A 64 13.70 -6.05 -3.98
N MET A 65 14.49 -5.71 -2.96
CA MET A 65 15.10 -4.38 -2.85
C MET A 65 15.98 -4.05 -4.07
N ALA A 66 16.78 -5.00 -4.54
CA ALA A 66 17.60 -4.81 -5.74
C ALA A 66 16.74 -4.65 -7.01
N VAL A 67 15.68 -5.46 -7.17
CA VAL A 67 14.71 -5.33 -8.28
C VAL A 67 14.04 -3.95 -8.25
N GLN A 68 13.64 -3.48 -7.07
CA GLN A 68 13.06 -2.14 -6.90
C GLN A 68 14.04 -1.04 -7.34
N GLN A 69 15.30 -1.09 -6.86
CA GLN A 69 16.32 -0.10 -7.22
C GLN A 69 16.59 -0.06 -8.72
N GLU A 70 16.67 -1.21 -9.38
CA GLU A 70 16.86 -1.26 -10.83
C GLU A 70 15.62 -0.72 -11.56
N GLY A 71 14.41 -1.03 -11.09
CA GLY A 71 13.17 -0.47 -11.61
C GLY A 71 13.13 1.07 -11.52
N GLU A 72 13.51 1.63 -10.38
CA GLU A 72 13.62 3.08 -10.17
C GLU A 72 14.63 3.72 -11.14
N LYS A 73 15.79 3.08 -11.31
CA LYS A 73 16.82 3.53 -12.25
C LYS A 73 16.34 3.50 -13.70
N VAL A 74 15.65 2.43 -14.11
CA VAL A 74 15.07 2.32 -15.45
C VAL A 74 14.03 3.42 -15.69
N MET A 75 13.17 3.67 -14.71
CA MET A 75 12.19 4.77 -14.79
C MET A 75 12.89 6.12 -14.97
N LEU A 76 13.90 6.43 -14.16
CA LEU A 76 14.66 7.69 -14.28
C LEU A 76 15.33 7.84 -15.65
N ASN A 77 15.90 6.76 -16.19
CA ASN A 77 16.49 6.78 -17.53
C ASN A 77 15.44 7.06 -18.61
N ILE A 78 14.26 6.44 -18.54
CA ILE A 78 13.16 6.71 -19.49
C ILE A 78 12.76 8.18 -19.44
N LEU A 79 12.58 8.75 -18.25
CA LEU A 79 12.21 10.16 -18.09
C LEU A 79 13.29 11.09 -18.65
N GLN A 80 14.56 10.79 -18.41
CA GLN A 80 15.68 11.55 -18.97
C GLN A 80 15.72 11.49 -20.50
N GLU A 81 15.53 10.31 -21.09
CA GLU A 81 15.53 10.11 -22.54
C GLU A 81 14.37 10.82 -23.24
N GLU A 82 13.17 10.77 -22.63
CA GLU A 82 11.99 11.48 -23.12
C GLU A 82 11.99 12.98 -22.76
N LYS A 83 13.00 13.45 -22.01
CA LYS A 83 13.16 14.84 -21.55
C LYS A 83 11.97 15.33 -20.72
N VAL A 84 11.48 14.47 -19.83
CA VAL A 84 10.42 14.77 -18.88
C VAL A 84 11.03 14.92 -17.49
N GLU A 85 10.80 16.06 -16.86
CA GLU A 85 11.16 16.25 -15.45
C GLU A 85 10.33 15.31 -14.56
N VAL A 86 10.96 14.74 -13.53
CA VAL A 86 10.31 13.78 -12.62
C VAL A 86 9.05 14.37 -11.98
N GLU A 87 9.13 15.63 -11.53
CA GLU A 87 7.99 16.34 -10.94
C GLU A 87 6.83 16.48 -11.94
N LYS A 88 7.15 16.82 -13.19
CA LYS A 88 6.14 16.99 -14.24
C LYS A 88 5.48 15.67 -14.62
N PHE A 89 6.27 14.60 -14.72
CA PHE A 89 5.75 13.26 -14.94
C PHE A 89 4.82 12.84 -13.80
N ASN A 90 5.21 13.07 -12.54
CA ASN A 90 4.40 12.70 -11.37
C ASN A 90 3.09 13.49 -11.30
N GLU A 91 3.10 14.78 -11.62
CA GLU A 91 1.91 15.63 -11.70
C GLU A 91 0.92 15.07 -12.74
N LEU A 92 1.40 14.81 -13.96
CA LEU A 92 0.60 14.28 -15.06
C LEU A 92 0.12 12.85 -14.79
N ALA A 93 0.96 11.99 -14.20
CA ALA A 93 0.60 10.62 -13.86
C ALA A 93 -0.51 10.57 -12.82
N LYS A 94 -0.41 11.42 -11.78
CA LYS A 94 -1.46 11.55 -10.77
C LYS A 94 -2.77 12.03 -11.40
N ALA A 95 -2.72 13.07 -12.22
CA ALA A 95 -3.90 13.60 -12.89
C ALA A 95 -4.53 12.58 -13.87
N TYR A 96 -3.71 11.79 -14.57
CA TYR A 96 -4.19 10.69 -15.41
C TYR A 96 -4.94 9.64 -14.59
N GLN A 97 -4.39 9.23 -13.44
CA GLN A 97 -5.05 8.28 -12.55
C GLN A 97 -6.37 8.82 -11.98
N GLU A 98 -6.42 10.13 -11.68
CA GLU A 98 -7.61 10.80 -11.16
C GLU A 98 -8.60 11.21 -12.26
N GLN A 99 -8.31 10.94 -13.54
CA GLN A 99 -9.11 11.37 -14.70
C GLN A 99 -9.28 12.90 -14.78
N LYS A 100 -8.21 13.65 -14.50
CA LYS A 100 -8.15 15.12 -14.43
C LYS A 100 -6.99 15.70 -15.21
N LEU A 101 -6.53 15.04 -16.27
CA LEU A 101 -5.39 15.52 -17.07
C LEU A 101 -5.62 16.93 -17.61
N GLU A 102 -6.86 17.28 -17.93
CA GLU A 102 -7.27 18.59 -18.40
C GLU A 102 -7.12 19.70 -17.35
N GLU A 103 -7.05 19.36 -16.06
CA GLU A 103 -6.83 20.32 -14.97
C GLU A 103 -5.33 20.65 -14.79
N VAL A 104 -4.42 19.88 -15.41
CA VAL A 104 -2.98 20.12 -15.36
C VAL A 104 -2.54 21.01 -16.51
N SER A 105 -1.85 22.10 -16.19
CA SER A 105 -1.24 22.95 -17.21
C SER A 105 -0.03 22.23 -17.80
N ALA A 106 -0.11 21.79 -19.06
CA ALA A 106 1.00 21.18 -19.78
C ALA A 106 1.03 21.62 -21.25
N THR A 107 2.21 21.80 -21.82
CA THR A 107 2.35 22.06 -23.25
C THR A 107 2.07 20.78 -24.06
N PRO A 108 1.78 20.89 -25.37
CA PRO A 108 1.66 19.71 -26.24
C PRO A 108 2.91 18.82 -26.22
N GLU A 109 4.10 19.41 -26.12
CA GLU A 109 5.37 18.71 -26.05
C GLU A 109 5.51 17.92 -24.73
N GLU A 110 5.18 18.55 -23.60
CA GLU A 110 5.19 17.88 -22.29
C GLU A 110 4.20 16.71 -22.24
N MET A 111 3.00 16.90 -22.81
CA MET A 111 2.00 15.84 -22.90
C MET A 111 2.45 14.69 -23.80
N ALA A 112 3.09 15.01 -24.94
CA ALA A 112 3.64 13.99 -25.83
C ALA A 112 4.78 13.19 -25.17
N ALA A 113 5.66 13.87 -24.45
CA ALA A 113 6.77 13.25 -23.73
C ALA A 113 6.27 12.39 -22.55
N PHE A 114 5.27 12.86 -21.80
CA PHE A 114 4.58 12.07 -20.79
C PHE A 114 3.99 10.78 -21.36
N ASN A 115 3.25 10.86 -22.47
CA ASN A 115 2.63 9.68 -23.09
C ASN A 115 3.66 8.64 -23.52
N LYS A 116 4.80 9.06 -24.10
CA LYS A 116 5.90 8.17 -24.46
C LYS A 116 6.54 7.51 -23.24
N ALA A 117 6.85 8.31 -22.22
CA ALA A 117 7.43 7.80 -20.98
C ALA A 117 6.48 6.79 -20.31
N ALA A 118 5.19 7.13 -20.20
CA ALA A 118 4.17 6.25 -19.64
C ALA A 118 4.05 4.94 -20.42
N GLN A 119 4.06 4.99 -21.76
CA GLN A 119 4.05 3.79 -22.59
C GLN A 119 5.27 2.90 -22.33
N ARG A 120 6.47 3.46 -22.34
CA ARG A 120 7.71 2.71 -22.09
C ARG A 120 7.75 2.10 -20.69
N ILE A 121 7.25 2.83 -19.68
CA ILE A 121 7.12 2.33 -18.31
C ILE A 121 6.11 1.17 -18.26
N MET A 122 4.98 1.27 -18.97
CA MET A 122 4.01 0.17 -19.08
C MET A 122 4.61 -1.08 -19.72
N GLU A 123 5.41 -0.92 -20.79
CA GLU A 123 6.10 -2.01 -21.47
C GLU A 123 7.12 -2.73 -20.57
N MET A 124 7.65 -2.06 -19.54
CA MET A 124 8.54 -2.65 -18.56
C MET A 124 7.83 -3.47 -17.47
N GLN A 125 6.54 -3.25 -17.23
CA GLN A 125 5.82 -3.90 -16.12
C GLN A 125 5.90 -5.43 -16.14
N PRO A 126 5.74 -6.14 -17.28
CA PRO A 126 5.84 -7.60 -17.30
C PRO A 126 7.24 -8.10 -16.92
N THR A 127 8.28 -7.38 -17.33
CA THR A 127 9.67 -7.72 -16.98
C THR A 127 9.89 -7.57 -15.48
N ILE A 128 9.43 -6.45 -14.89
CA ILE A 128 9.54 -6.20 -13.45
C ILE A 128 8.75 -7.27 -12.66
N GLN A 129 7.54 -7.61 -13.09
CA GLN A 129 6.73 -8.66 -12.46
C GLN A 129 7.44 -10.02 -12.47
N ARG A 130 8.05 -10.38 -13.61
CA ARG A 130 8.85 -11.61 -13.72
C ARG A 130 10.07 -11.58 -12.79
N ASP A 131 10.76 -10.44 -12.68
CA ASP A 131 11.94 -10.31 -11.83
C ASP A 131 11.57 -10.37 -10.33
N VAL A 132 10.40 -9.83 -9.94
CA VAL A 132 9.81 -9.98 -8.60
C VAL A 132 9.51 -11.45 -8.29
N GLU A 133 8.82 -12.14 -9.19
CA GLU A 133 8.52 -13.57 -9.01
C GLU A 133 9.81 -14.39 -8.87
N GLN A 134 10.79 -14.16 -9.75
CA GLN A 134 12.08 -14.83 -9.70
C GLN A 134 12.85 -14.52 -8.41
N ALA A 135 12.80 -13.28 -7.91
CA ALA A 135 13.43 -12.90 -6.65
C ALA A 135 12.86 -13.69 -5.46
N ILE A 136 11.57 -14.03 -5.49
CA ILE A 136 10.91 -14.81 -4.45
C ILE A 136 11.25 -16.29 -4.59
N VAL A 137 11.07 -16.88 -5.78
CA VAL A 137 11.14 -18.33 -5.97
C VAL A 137 12.55 -18.91 -6.07
N LYS A 138 13.58 -18.05 -6.22
CA LYS A 138 14.98 -18.44 -6.46
C LYS A 138 15.51 -19.53 -5.53
N ASP A 139 15.17 -19.46 -4.24
CA ASP A 139 15.70 -20.38 -3.21
C ASP A 139 14.69 -21.47 -2.81
N GLY A 140 13.67 -21.70 -3.63
CA GLY A 140 12.65 -22.73 -3.40
C GLY A 140 11.45 -22.26 -2.56
N MET A 141 11.36 -20.97 -2.24
CA MET A 141 10.18 -20.38 -1.59
C MET A 141 9.05 -20.19 -2.61
N SER A 142 7.88 -20.78 -2.38
CA SER A 142 6.69 -20.48 -3.19
C SER A 142 6.17 -19.06 -2.90
N LEU A 143 5.49 -18.44 -3.87
CA LEU A 143 4.79 -17.17 -3.68
C LEU A 143 3.80 -17.20 -2.50
N GLU A 144 2.99 -18.24 -2.39
CA GLU A 144 2.02 -18.40 -1.30
C GLU A 144 2.71 -18.37 0.08
N LYS A 145 3.82 -19.10 0.21
CA LYS A 145 4.62 -19.11 1.44
C LYS A 145 5.18 -17.72 1.76
N TYR A 146 5.69 -17.01 0.76
CA TYR A 146 6.19 -15.66 0.92
C TYR A 146 5.10 -14.71 1.43
N GLU A 147 3.90 -14.77 0.85
CA GLU A 147 2.73 -13.98 1.29
C GLU A 147 2.31 -14.31 2.72
N GLN A 148 2.28 -15.60 3.10
CA GLN A 148 1.99 -16.02 4.48
C GLN A 148 2.98 -15.42 5.48
N ILE A 149 4.28 -15.48 5.17
CA ILE A 149 5.33 -14.92 6.03
C ILE A 149 5.23 -13.40 6.06
N MET A 150 4.96 -12.75 4.93
CA MET A 150 4.77 -11.29 4.84
C MET A 150 3.62 -10.81 5.74
N LEU A 151 2.47 -11.48 5.68
CA LEU A 151 1.31 -11.14 6.51
C LEU A 151 1.63 -11.29 8.01
N ALA A 152 2.32 -12.37 8.38
CA ALA A 152 2.75 -12.60 9.76
C ALA A 152 3.81 -11.58 10.20
N TYR A 153 4.75 -11.22 9.31
CA TYR A 153 5.81 -10.26 9.56
C TYR A 153 5.25 -8.86 9.87
N GLN A 154 4.19 -8.45 9.18
CA GLN A 154 3.50 -7.18 9.46
C GLN A 154 2.86 -7.13 10.85
N GLN A 155 2.51 -8.29 11.43
CA GLN A 155 1.75 -8.38 12.69
C GLN A 155 2.59 -8.81 13.89
N SER A 156 3.79 -9.38 13.68
CA SER A 156 4.60 -10.02 14.72
C SER A 156 5.95 -9.33 14.91
N PRO A 157 6.13 -8.53 15.99
CA PRO A 157 7.42 -7.94 16.34
C PRO A 157 8.53 -8.99 16.55
N VAL A 158 8.16 -10.18 17.02
CA VAL A 158 9.11 -11.30 17.21
C VAL A 158 9.63 -11.79 15.86
N LEU A 159 8.76 -11.93 14.86
CA LEU A 159 9.16 -12.31 13.51
C LEU A 159 9.99 -11.22 12.85
N GLN A 160 9.65 -9.94 13.06
CA GLN A 160 10.45 -8.80 12.59
C GLN A 160 11.88 -8.86 13.13
N ALA A 161 12.03 -9.07 14.43
CA ALA A 161 13.35 -9.21 15.06
C ALA A 161 14.13 -10.42 14.52
N LYS A 162 13.46 -11.54 14.24
CA LYS A 162 14.10 -12.72 13.65
C LYS A 162 14.58 -12.45 12.22
N VAL A 163 13.74 -11.87 11.37
CA VAL A 163 14.11 -11.50 9.99
C VAL A 163 15.28 -10.53 10.00
N HIS A 164 15.24 -9.50 10.86
CA HIS A 164 16.32 -8.54 10.98
C HIS A 164 17.68 -9.19 11.27
N LYS A 165 17.72 -10.13 12.23
CA LYS A 165 18.93 -10.91 12.55
C LYS A 165 19.44 -11.79 11.40
N MET A 166 18.57 -12.18 10.47
CA MET A 166 18.98 -12.96 9.28
C MET A 166 19.60 -12.07 8.18
N MET A 167 19.45 -10.75 8.28
CA MET A 167 19.95 -9.77 7.31
C MET A 167 21.22 -9.05 7.77
N GLU A 168 21.59 -9.18 9.05
CA GLU A 168 22.89 -8.73 9.61
C GLU A 168 24.05 -9.64 9.18
#